data_AF-A0A7S1UQM7-F1
#
_entry.id   AF-A0A7S1UQM7-F1
#
_cell.length_a   1.000
_cell.length_b   1.000
_cell.length_c   1.000
_cell.angle_alpha   90.00
_cell.angle_beta   90.00
_cell.angle_gamma   90.00
#
_symmetry.space_group_name_H-M   'P 1'
#
loop_
_entity.id
_entity.type
_entity.pdbx_description
1 polymer ?
#
loop_
_entity_poly.entity_id
_entity_poly.type
_entity_poly.pdbx_seq_one_letter_code
_entity_poly.pdbx_strand_id
1 'polypeptide(L)'
;KSDNGSSRQSSSCCIFLYGGISTTRNDTDHEPLFRQESYFAWLTGVKEPDCAVLIEVPTEEAEAATTTLFIPKLPSEYATIMGRIKKPDEWKNSPEFYSDIDHVCYTEEIETKLREYDCIYLLDGPNSDSGLVYKAPKLPNLLSVTTVNQHESESESDGAGKTNGDGGEQPRFPTETTATDSSKSSIEGDATTTSTEEGDAKATTTTSTTTTTIVDTTSLFPILAECRVHKSQAEQYLMRHVTEITSWAHAYVMRNCTPQRMEYQLESLFR
;
A
#
# COMPACT_ATOMS: atom_id res chain seq x y z
N LYS A 1 3.08 11.26 -52.38
CA LYS A 1 2.36 11.99 -51.31
C LYS A 1 2.14 11.00 -50.19
N SER A 2 2.85 11.26 -49.11
CA SER A 2 2.84 10.55 -47.83
C SER A 2 1.47 10.67 -47.16
N ASP A 3 0.93 9.56 -46.68
CA ASP A 3 0.09 9.54 -45.49
C ASP A 3 0.71 8.51 -44.54
N ASN A 4 1.58 9.03 -43.67
CA ASN A 4 2.16 8.31 -42.56
C ASN A 4 1.20 8.55 -41.38
N GLY A 5 0.18 7.70 -41.26
CA GLY A 5 -0.70 7.68 -40.10
C GLY A 5 0.07 7.13 -38.91
N SER A 6 0.63 8.01 -38.08
CA SER A 6 1.18 7.65 -36.77
C SER A 6 0.10 6.95 -35.96
N SER A 7 0.24 5.63 -35.79
CA SER A 7 -0.50 4.87 -34.78
C SER A 7 -0.21 5.51 -33.42
N ARG A 8 -1.24 6.03 -32.74
CA ARG A 8 -1.14 6.36 -31.31
C ARG A 8 -0.72 5.08 -30.60
N GLN A 9 0.48 5.07 -30.02
CA GLN A 9 0.90 4.04 -29.09
C GLN A 9 -0.15 3.94 -27.99
N SER A 10 -0.60 2.73 -27.69
CA SER A 10 -1.52 2.47 -26.58
C SER A 10 -0.90 2.99 -25.29
N SER A 11 -1.63 3.83 -24.56
CA SER A 11 -1.17 4.34 -23.27
C SER A 11 -1.11 3.17 -22.29
N SER A 12 0.09 2.85 -21.80
CA SER A 12 0.29 1.77 -20.84
C SER A 12 -0.18 2.23 -19.46
N CYS A 13 -1.18 1.54 -18.91
CA CYS A 13 -1.73 1.85 -17.60
C CYS A 13 -1.43 0.71 -16.62
N CYS A 14 -1.15 1.03 -15.36
CA CYS A 14 -0.96 0.02 -14.33
C CYS A 14 -1.71 0.38 -13.04
N ILE A 15 -2.04 -0.64 -12.27
CA ILE A 15 -2.56 -0.55 -10.91
C ILE A 15 -1.40 -0.80 -9.95
N PHE A 16 -1.23 0.05 -8.94
CA PHE A 16 -0.14 -0.10 -7.97
C PHE A 16 -0.64 0.03 -6.53
N LEU A 17 -0.29 -0.95 -5.68
CA LEU A 17 -0.65 -0.98 -4.26
C LEU A 17 0.55 -1.41 -3.40
N TYR A 18 0.71 -0.76 -2.25
CA TYR A 18 1.55 -1.28 -1.17
C TYR A 18 0.78 -2.25 -0.30
N GLY A 19 1.47 -3.31 0.13
CA GLY A 19 1.04 -4.16 1.22
C GLY A 19 1.21 -3.47 2.57
N GLY A 20 0.84 -4.21 3.61
CA GLY A 20 1.05 -3.85 5.00
C GLY A 20 2.54 -3.83 5.33
N ILE A 21 2.90 -2.81 6.12
CA ILE A 21 4.26 -2.58 6.58
C ILE A 21 4.46 -3.28 7.93
N SER A 22 5.66 -3.78 8.21
CA SER A 22 5.97 -4.26 9.55
C SER A 22 5.86 -3.12 10.57
N THR A 23 5.22 -3.38 11.71
CA THR A 23 5.02 -2.37 12.76
C THR A 23 5.58 -2.87 14.07
N THR A 24 5.95 -1.95 14.94
CA THR A 24 6.34 -2.27 16.30
C THR A 24 5.33 -1.73 17.30
N ARG A 25 5.26 -2.37 18.47
CA ARG A 25 4.38 -1.93 19.53
C ARG A 25 4.94 -0.67 20.17
N ASN A 26 4.30 0.47 19.88
CA ASN A 26 4.67 1.77 20.44
C ASN A 26 6.15 2.11 20.15
N ASP A 27 6.93 2.33 21.20
CA ASP A 27 8.36 2.63 21.20
C ASP A 27 9.25 1.40 21.45
N THR A 28 8.66 0.20 21.49
CA THR A 28 9.39 -1.05 21.73
C THR A 28 9.80 -1.74 20.42
N ASP A 29 10.68 -2.73 20.51
CA ASP A 29 11.08 -3.63 19.42
C ASP A 29 10.14 -4.84 19.25
N HIS A 30 9.01 -4.87 19.97
CA HIS A 30 8.06 -5.97 19.88
C HIS A 30 7.22 -5.87 18.61
N GLU A 31 7.47 -6.77 17.66
CA GLU A 31 6.65 -6.94 16.46
C GLU A 31 5.40 -7.79 16.77
N PRO A 32 4.17 -7.25 16.56
CA PRO A 32 2.96 -8.06 16.65
C PRO A 32 2.88 -9.05 15.48
N LEU A 33 2.05 -10.10 15.62
CA LEU A 33 1.81 -11.02 14.53
C LEU A 33 1.26 -10.25 13.31
N PHE A 34 2.00 -10.30 12.20
CA PHE A 34 1.66 -9.55 11.01
C PHE A 34 0.35 -10.03 10.39
N ARG A 35 -0.48 -9.06 10.00
CA ARG A 35 -1.69 -9.28 9.21
C ARG A 35 -1.65 -8.32 8.02
N GLN A 36 -1.78 -8.90 6.84
CA GLN A 36 -1.74 -8.17 5.58
C GLN A 36 -2.89 -7.16 5.45
N GLU A 37 -2.63 -6.10 4.69
CA GLU A 37 -3.65 -5.16 4.23
C GLU A 37 -4.70 -5.88 3.36
N SER A 38 -5.97 -5.54 3.52
CA SER A 38 -7.07 -6.35 2.97
C SER A 38 -7.20 -6.28 1.45
N TYR A 39 -6.98 -5.13 0.81
CA TYR A 39 -7.01 -5.03 -0.66
C TYR A 39 -5.81 -5.73 -1.28
N PHE A 40 -4.61 -5.54 -0.71
CA PHE A 40 -3.40 -6.21 -1.15
C PHE A 40 -3.51 -7.73 -1.00
N ALA A 41 -4.01 -8.22 0.14
CA ALA A 41 -4.24 -9.64 0.38
C ALA A 41 -5.29 -10.22 -0.59
N TRP A 42 -6.33 -9.47 -0.92
CA TRP A 42 -7.37 -9.90 -1.85
C TRP A 42 -6.83 -10.05 -3.29
N LEU A 43 -5.95 -9.14 -3.72
CA LEU A 43 -5.34 -9.20 -5.05
C LEU A 43 -4.26 -10.28 -5.19
N THR A 44 -3.45 -10.49 -4.14
CA THR A 44 -2.19 -11.26 -4.27
C THR A 44 -2.15 -12.53 -3.43
N GLY A 45 -2.91 -12.59 -2.33
CA GLY A 45 -2.78 -13.62 -1.30
C GLY A 45 -1.48 -13.56 -0.49
N VAL A 46 -0.59 -12.59 -0.73
CA VAL A 46 0.74 -12.50 -0.12
C VAL A 46 0.64 -12.20 1.38
N LYS A 47 1.33 -13.01 2.19
CA LYS A 47 1.29 -12.95 3.66
C LYS A 47 2.46 -12.21 4.27
N GLU A 48 3.52 -12.01 3.51
CA GLU A 48 4.73 -11.32 3.96
C GLU A 48 4.52 -9.78 4.01
N PRO A 49 5.15 -9.10 4.98
CA PRO A 49 5.11 -7.64 5.09
C PRO A 49 6.03 -6.98 4.06
N ASP A 50 5.89 -5.66 3.94
CA ASP A 50 6.79 -4.77 3.20
C ASP A 50 6.89 -5.10 1.69
N CYS A 51 5.87 -5.78 1.16
CA CYS A 51 5.71 -6.04 -0.26
C CYS A 51 4.87 -4.95 -0.95
N ALA A 52 4.98 -4.86 -2.27
CA ALA A 52 4.10 -4.07 -3.12
C ALA A 52 3.74 -4.85 -4.39
N VAL A 53 2.69 -4.45 -5.09
CA VAL A 53 2.24 -5.13 -6.31
C VAL A 53 1.93 -4.10 -7.39
N LEU A 54 2.31 -4.46 -8.61
CA LEU A 54 1.92 -3.78 -9.83
C LEU A 54 1.17 -4.77 -10.71
N ILE A 55 0.00 -4.36 -11.19
CA ILE A 55 -0.81 -5.13 -12.13
C ILE A 55 -0.98 -4.29 -13.38
N GLU A 56 -0.52 -4.80 -14.51
CA GLU A 56 -0.70 -4.15 -15.80
C GLU A 56 -2.17 -4.24 -16.22
N VAL A 57 -2.76 -3.11 -16.60
CA VAL A 57 -4.12 -3.10 -17.14
C VAL A 57 -4.03 -3.60 -18.59
N PRO A 58 -4.62 -4.77 -18.93
CA PRO A 58 -4.49 -5.33 -20.27
C PRO A 58 -5.14 -4.40 -21.30
N THR A 59 -4.45 -4.18 -22.41
CA THR A 59 -5.07 -3.55 -23.60
C THR A 59 -5.97 -4.56 -24.30
N GLU A 60 -6.82 -4.11 -25.22
CA GLU A 60 -7.73 -4.99 -25.98
C GLU A 60 -7.02 -6.13 -26.73
N GLU A 61 -5.70 -6.05 -26.91
CA GLU A 61 -4.88 -7.07 -27.56
C GLU A 61 -4.32 -8.14 -26.59
N ALA A 62 -4.32 -7.89 -25.28
CA ALA A 62 -3.77 -8.78 -24.27
C ALA A 62 -4.89 -9.60 -23.59
N GLU A 63 -4.73 -10.93 -23.56
CA GLU A 63 -5.74 -11.85 -23.00
C GLU A 63 -5.68 -11.93 -21.46
N ALA A 64 -4.55 -11.58 -20.85
CA ALA A 64 -4.33 -11.64 -19.40
C ALA A 64 -3.53 -10.43 -18.88
N ALA A 65 -3.82 -10.02 -17.65
CA ALA A 65 -3.09 -8.98 -16.94
C ALA A 65 -1.76 -9.53 -16.39
N THR A 66 -0.66 -8.81 -16.59
CA THR A 66 0.65 -9.18 -16.03
C THR A 66 0.80 -8.64 -14.61
N THR A 67 1.18 -9.50 -13.67
CA THR A 67 1.35 -9.15 -12.25
C THR A 67 2.81 -9.20 -11.84
N THR A 68 3.31 -8.08 -11.32
CA THR A 68 4.66 -7.95 -10.77
C THR A 68 4.58 -7.73 -9.25
N LEU A 69 5.22 -8.61 -8.48
CA LEU A 69 5.39 -8.47 -7.04
C LEU A 69 6.74 -7.84 -6.72
N PHE A 70 6.73 -6.88 -5.81
CA PHE A 70 7.95 -6.29 -5.24
C PHE A 70 8.17 -6.82 -3.83
N ILE A 71 9.33 -7.42 -3.60
CA ILE A 71 9.73 -7.97 -2.29
C ILE A 71 10.85 -7.13 -1.66
N PRO A 72 10.90 -7.02 -0.32
CA PRO A 72 11.96 -6.27 0.34
C PRO A 72 13.31 -6.96 0.13
N LYS A 73 14.35 -6.16 -0.12
CA LYS A 73 15.73 -6.64 -0.16
C LYS A 73 16.27 -6.74 1.25
N LEU A 74 16.28 -7.95 1.79
CA LEU A 74 16.69 -8.21 3.16
C LEU A 74 18.22 -8.36 3.27
N PRO A 75 18.84 -7.83 4.35
CA PRO A 75 20.27 -7.98 4.59
C PRO A 75 20.63 -9.41 4.97
N SER A 76 21.89 -9.82 4.79
CA SER A 76 22.35 -11.20 5.06
C SER A 76 22.13 -11.65 6.51
N GLU A 77 22.21 -10.73 7.45
CA GLU A 77 22.05 -10.92 8.88
C GLU A 77 20.62 -11.36 9.24
N TYR A 78 19.63 -10.90 8.46
CA TYR A 78 18.24 -11.31 8.60
C TYR A 78 18.10 -12.84 8.52
N ALA A 79 18.92 -13.49 7.69
CA ALA A 79 18.88 -14.93 7.52
C ALA A 79 19.20 -15.72 8.80
N THR A 80 19.98 -15.10 9.70
CA THR A 80 20.43 -15.73 10.95
C THR A 80 19.33 -15.73 12.00
N ILE A 81 18.48 -14.70 12.00
CA ILE A 81 17.44 -14.49 13.02
C ILE A 81 16.08 -15.02 12.53
N MET A 82 15.71 -14.68 11.30
CA MET A 82 14.37 -14.89 10.76
C MET A 82 14.27 -16.08 9.80
N GLY A 83 15.40 -16.73 9.51
CA GLY A 83 15.48 -17.91 8.65
C GLY A 83 15.78 -17.60 7.19
N ARG A 84 15.65 -18.60 6.31
CA ARG A 84 16.12 -18.52 4.92
C ARG A 84 15.50 -17.34 4.16
N ILE A 85 16.35 -16.48 3.60
CA ILE A 85 15.94 -15.44 2.65
C ILE A 85 15.69 -16.08 1.28
N LYS A 86 14.44 -16.06 0.84
CA LYS A 86 14.03 -16.53 -0.49
C LYS A 86 14.47 -15.53 -1.55
N LYS A 87 15.07 -16.01 -2.65
CA LYS A 87 15.40 -15.18 -3.82
C LYS A 87 14.16 -14.96 -4.70
N PRO A 88 14.09 -13.90 -5.53
CA PRO A 88 12.96 -13.64 -6.43
C PRO A 88 12.52 -14.87 -7.25
N ASP A 89 13.48 -15.62 -7.80
CA ASP A 89 13.19 -16.85 -8.55
C ASP A 89 12.50 -17.94 -7.71
N GLU A 90 12.81 -18.01 -6.41
CA GLU A 90 12.19 -18.99 -5.50
C GLU A 90 10.76 -18.60 -5.13
N TRP A 91 10.42 -17.30 -5.12
CA TRP A 91 9.04 -16.83 -4.94
C TRP A 91 8.15 -17.22 -6.11
N LYS A 92 8.67 -17.12 -7.34
CA LYS A 92 7.93 -17.48 -8.55
C LYS A 92 7.77 -18.99 -8.70
N ASN A 93 8.83 -19.75 -8.40
CA ASN A 93 8.86 -21.19 -8.64
C ASN A 93 8.31 -22.03 -7.47
N SER A 94 7.77 -21.41 -6.41
CA SER A 94 7.16 -22.16 -5.33
C SER A 94 5.77 -22.67 -5.74
N PRO A 95 5.56 -23.99 -5.96
CA PRO A 95 4.27 -24.52 -6.41
C PRO A 95 3.15 -24.35 -5.37
N GLU A 96 3.52 -24.02 -4.12
CA GLU A 96 2.59 -23.86 -2.99
C GLU A 96 2.20 -22.39 -2.76
N PHE A 97 2.95 -21.42 -3.31
CA PHE A 97 2.78 -20.00 -2.98
C PHE A 97 2.86 -19.14 -4.25
N TYR A 98 1.82 -18.33 -4.47
CA TYR A 98 1.80 -17.22 -5.43
C TYR A 98 2.07 -17.60 -6.90
N SER A 99 1.55 -18.75 -7.36
CA SER A 99 1.74 -19.25 -8.73
C SER A 99 1.27 -18.30 -9.83
N ASP A 100 0.38 -17.38 -9.49
CA ASP A 100 -0.26 -16.46 -10.44
C ASP A 100 0.53 -15.14 -10.60
N ILE A 101 1.73 -15.06 -10.01
CA ILE A 101 2.63 -13.90 -10.12
C ILE A 101 3.63 -14.12 -11.25
N ASP A 102 3.61 -13.24 -12.25
CA ASP A 102 4.45 -13.34 -13.44
C ASP A 102 5.90 -12.91 -13.18
N HIS A 103 6.08 -11.84 -12.42
CA HIS A 103 7.39 -11.25 -12.16
C HIS A 103 7.59 -10.93 -10.68
N VAL A 104 8.83 -11.10 -10.20
CA VAL A 104 9.22 -10.75 -8.84
C VAL A 104 10.47 -9.86 -8.92
N CYS A 105 10.36 -8.65 -8.39
CA CYS A 105 11.41 -7.63 -8.35
C CYS A 105 11.65 -7.18 -6.90
N TYR A 106 12.73 -6.44 -6.65
CA TYR A 106 12.93 -5.84 -5.33
C TYR A 106 12.19 -4.50 -5.19
N THR A 107 11.84 -4.12 -3.96
CA THR A 107 11.18 -2.83 -3.67
C THR A 107 11.98 -1.61 -4.11
N GLU A 108 13.32 -1.71 -4.21
CA GLU A 108 14.19 -0.67 -4.75
C GLU A 108 13.94 -0.36 -6.25
N GLU A 109 13.32 -1.29 -6.97
CA GLU A 109 13.06 -1.18 -8.41
C GLU A 109 11.67 -0.59 -8.73
N ILE A 110 10.83 -0.33 -7.71
CA ILE A 110 9.45 0.15 -7.87
C ILE A 110 9.40 1.41 -8.73
N GLU A 111 10.17 2.44 -8.38
CA GLU A 111 10.10 3.73 -9.09
C GLU A 111 10.58 3.62 -10.54
N THR A 112 11.60 2.79 -10.79
CA THR A 112 12.10 2.54 -12.15
C THR A 112 11.01 1.89 -12.99
N LYS A 113 10.30 0.91 -12.43
CA LYS A 113 9.20 0.20 -13.09
C LYS A 113 7.99 1.10 -13.33
N LEU A 114 7.61 1.93 -12.36
CA LEU A 114 6.46 2.83 -12.50
C LEU A 114 6.65 3.90 -13.60
N ARG A 115 7.90 4.28 -13.91
CA ARG A 115 8.21 5.20 -15.03
C ARG A 115 7.99 4.59 -16.41
N GLU A 116 7.83 3.27 -16.52
CA GLU A 116 7.55 2.58 -17.78
C GLU A 116 6.07 2.77 -18.21
N TYR A 117 5.22 3.29 -17.32
CA TYR A 117 3.79 3.48 -17.56
C TYR A 117 3.40 4.96 -17.69
N ASP A 118 2.45 5.22 -18.58
CA ASP A 118 1.90 6.55 -18.81
C ASP A 118 0.84 6.92 -17.77
N CYS A 119 0.14 5.92 -17.20
CA CYS A 119 -0.93 6.11 -16.23
C CYS A 119 -0.81 5.11 -15.07
N ILE A 120 -0.96 5.60 -13.84
CA ILE A 120 -0.89 4.79 -12.62
C ILE A 120 -2.15 5.00 -11.80
N TYR A 121 -2.86 3.90 -11.52
CA TYR A 121 -4.00 3.87 -10.61
C TYR A 121 -3.54 3.51 -9.20
N LEU A 122 -3.75 4.42 -8.25
CA LEU A 122 -3.46 4.23 -6.84
C LEU A 122 -4.75 4.06 -6.05
N LEU A 123 -4.67 3.27 -4.99
CA LEU A 123 -5.79 3.11 -4.07
C LEU A 123 -5.83 4.33 -3.14
N ASP A 124 -6.92 5.09 -3.19
CA ASP A 124 -7.24 6.14 -2.23
C ASP A 124 -8.74 6.15 -1.98
N GLY A 125 -9.17 6.01 -0.72
CA GLY A 125 -10.59 6.09 -0.43
C GLY A 125 -11.01 5.80 1.01
N PRO A 126 -12.16 6.33 1.42
CA PRO A 126 -12.68 6.19 2.78
C PRO A 126 -13.36 4.83 2.99
N ASN A 127 -13.11 4.20 4.13
CA ASN A 127 -13.94 3.11 4.63
C ASN A 127 -15.19 3.70 5.31
N SER A 128 -16.38 3.31 4.86
CA SER A 128 -17.66 3.82 5.36
C SER A 128 -17.96 3.48 6.82
N ASP A 129 -17.41 2.38 7.34
CA ASP A 129 -17.67 1.92 8.71
C ASP A 129 -16.76 2.61 9.73
N SER A 130 -15.47 2.77 9.40
CA SER A 130 -14.47 3.34 10.32
C SER A 130 -14.24 4.84 10.13
N GLY A 131 -14.63 5.39 8.98
CA GLY A 131 -14.28 6.75 8.57
C GLY A 131 -12.79 6.95 8.27
N LEU A 132 -11.97 5.90 8.36
CA LEU A 132 -10.55 5.96 8.02
C LEU A 132 -10.36 5.89 6.51
N VAL A 133 -9.40 6.65 6.01
CA VAL A 133 -9.06 6.72 4.59
C VAL A 133 -7.81 5.90 4.33
N TYR A 134 -7.87 4.98 3.36
CA TYR A 134 -6.67 4.40 2.79
C TYR A 134 -5.97 5.50 2.01
N LYS A 135 -4.79 5.94 2.46
CA LYS A 135 -4.04 7.02 1.81
C LYS A 135 -3.12 6.43 0.74
N ALA A 136 -3.19 6.98 -0.47
CA ALA A 136 -2.25 6.64 -1.53
C ALA A 136 -0.79 6.88 -1.07
N PRO A 137 0.15 6.02 -1.50
CA PRO A 137 1.54 6.20 -1.15
C PRO A 137 2.13 7.46 -1.76
N LYS A 138 3.05 8.10 -1.04
CA LYS A 138 3.83 9.21 -1.58
C LYS A 138 4.92 8.65 -2.49
N LEU A 139 4.86 8.96 -3.78
CA LEU A 139 5.87 8.61 -4.78
C LEU A 139 6.71 9.87 -5.12
N PRO A 140 7.78 10.17 -4.36
CA PRO A 140 8.46 11.47 -4.42
C PRO A 140 9.22 11.71 -5.74
N ASN A 141 9.68 10.65 -6.41
CA ASN A 141 10.54 10.76 -7.60
C ASN A 141 9.80 10.55 -8.92
N LEU A 142 8.46 10.54 -8.92
CA LEU A 142 7.67 10.46 -10.14
C LEU A 142 7.38 11.89 -10.63
N LEU A 143 7.96 12.26 -11.78
CA LEU A 143 7.95 13.62 -12.29
C LEU A 143 6.54 14.05 -12.71
N SER A 144 6.09 15.21 -12.19
CA SER A 144 4.84 15.90 -12.52
C SER A 144 3.55 15.06 -12.38
N VAL A 145 3.24 14.69 -11.14
CA VAL A 145 1.92 14.18 -10.76
C VAL A 145 0.86 15.25 -11.08
N THR A 146 0.05 15.03 -12.12
CA THR A 146 -1.21 15.76 -12.30
C THR A 146 -2.31 14.93 -11.64
N THR A 147 -2.61 15.22 -10.37
CA THR A 147 -3.74 14.59 -9.67
C THR A 147 -5.04 15.10 -10.27
N VAL A 148 -5.79 14.22 -10.94
CA VAL A 148 -7.15 14.54 -11.42
C VAL A 148 -8.11 14.41 -10.23
N ASN A 149 -8.16 15.42 -9.37
CA ASN A 149 -9.19 15.54 -8.34
C ASN A 149 -10.44 16.15 -8.98
N GLN A 150 -11.37 15.34 -9.49
CA GLN A 150 -12.71 15.83 -9.81
C GLN A 150 -13.58 15.73 -8.55
N HIS A 151 -13.62 16.81 -7.77
CA HIS A 151 -14.75 17.08 -6.88
C HIS A 151 -14.95 18.60 -6.77
N GLU A 152 -15.66 19.15 -7.75
CA GLU A 152 -16.46 20.36 -7.54
C GLU A 152 -17.80 19.92 -6.93
N SER A 153 -18.09 20.41 -5.73
CA SER A 153 -19.47 20.51 -5.20
C SER A 153 -19.50 21.59 -4.11
N GLU A 154 -19.70 22.81 -4.59
CA GLU A 154 -20.68 23.80 -4.11
C GLU A 154 -21.02 23.83 -2.62
N SER A 155 -20.59 24.93 -1.99
CA SER A 155 -21.05 25.40 -0.70
C SER A 155 -22.47 25.97 -0.81
N GLU A 156 -23.47 25.26 -0.29
CA GLU A 156 -24.75 25.87 0.10
C GLU A 156 -24.72 26.23 1.59
N SER A 157 -24.82 27.53 1.85
CA SER A 157 -25.01 28.11 3.16
C SER A 157 -26.49 28.08 3.53
N ASP A 158 -26.85 27.39 4.61
CA ASP A 158 -28.08 27.70 5.33
C ASP A 158 -27.86 27.57 6.85
N GLY A 159 -28.15 28.67 7.54
CA GLY A 159 -28.01 28.78 8.99
C GLY A 159 -29.32 28.49 9.71
N ALA A 160 -29.22 27.89 10.89
CA ALA A 160 -29.85 28.34 12.14
C ALA A 160 -29.80 27.24 13.22
N GLY A 161 -29.60 27.66 14.48
CA GLY A 161 -30.15 26.94 15.64
C GLY A 161 -29.13 26.37 16.63
N LYS A 162 -28.58 27.22 17.50
CA LYS A 162 -27.94 26.80 18.77
C LYS A 162 -28.99 26.29 19.75
N THR A 163 -28.76 25.12 20.36
CA THR A 163 -29.10 24.84 21.78
C THR A 163 -28.09 23.86 22.36
N ASN A 164 -27.50 24.22 23.52
CA ASN A 164 -26.53 23.44 24.27
C ASN A 164 -27.20 22.28 25.03
N GLY A 165 -26.52 21.14 25.08
CA GLY A 165 -26.82 20.00 25.95
C GLY A 165 -25.55 19.20 26.21
N ASP A 166 -25.15 19.16 27.48
CA ASP A 166 -23.92 18.62 28.07
C ASP A 166 -23.84 17.08 27.99
N GLY A 167 -22.63 16.55 27.79
CA GLY A 167 -22.35 15.11 27.66
C GLY A 167 -20.97 14.87 27.03
N GLY A 168 -19.94 14.76 27.87
CA GLY A 168 -18.56 14.63 27.44
C GLY A 168 -18.24 13.31 26.74
N GLU A 169 -17.71 13.40 25.53
CA GLU A 169 -16.85 12.40 24.90
C GLU A 169 -15.78 13.15 24.10
N GLN A 170 -14.51 12.93 24.48
CA GLN A 170 -13.36 13.56 23.86
C GLN A 170 -13.21 13.06 22.41
N PRO A 171 -13.07 13.94 21.40
CA PRO A 171 -12.88 13.52 20.02
C PRO A 171 -11.50 12.85 19.84
N ARG A 172 -11.51 11.64 19.26
CA ARG A 172 -10.30 10.93 18.82
C ARG A 172 -9.69 11.68 17.63
N PHE A 173 -8.61 12.42 17.90
CA PHE A 173 -7.75 12.96 16.87
C PHE A 173 -6.84 11.85 16.31
N PRO A 174 -6.66 11.75 14.98
CA PRO A 174 -5.60 10.92 14.40
C PRO A 174 -4.27 11.65 14.53
N THR A 175 -3.32 11.07 15.26
CA THR A 175 -1.99 11.64 15.47
C THR A 175 -1.07 11.27 14.31
N GLU A 176 -0.80 12.25 13.44
CA GLU A 176 0.49 12.34 12.75
C GLU A 176 1.55 12.71 13.79
N THR A 177 2.62 11.92 13.93
CA THR A 177 3.85 12.39 14.58
C THR A 177 4.97 12.34 13.55
N THR A 178 5.13 13.46 12.83
CA THR A 178 6.39 13.81 12.20
C THR A 178 7.26 14.48 13.27
N ALA A 179 8.39 13.87 13.60
CA ALA A 179 9.38 14.49 14.48
C ALA A 179 10.43 15.20 13.62
N THR A 180 10.27 16.51 13.49
CA THR A 180 11.37 17.45 13.24
C THR A 180 11.54 18.28 14.50
N ASP A 181 12.65 18.18 15.23
CA ASP A 181 13.39 19.38 15.61
C ASP A 181 14.84 19.10 16.06
N SER A 182 15.65 20.00 15.55
CA SER A 182 16.97 20.49 15.91
C SER A 182 17.35 20.42 17.39
N SER A 183 18.61 20.06 17.65
CA SER A 183 19.35 20.57 18.81
C SER A 183 20.76 21.00 18.39
N LYS A 184 20.99 22.31 18.47
CA LYS A 184 22.29 22.98 18.47
C LYS A 184 23.14 22.50 19.65
N SER A 185 24.42 22.24 19.42
CA SER A 185 25.47 22.55 20.40
C SER A 185 26.74 23.01 19.68
N SER A 186 27.26 24.14 20.12
CA SER A 186 28.46 24.84 19.64
C SER A 186 29.70 24.32 20.35
N ILE A 187 30.81 24.05 19.64
CA ILE A 187 32.20 24.27 20.11
C ILE A 187 33.08 24.64 18.89
N GLU A 188 34.06 25.50 19.16
CA GLU A 188 34.87 26.41 18.35
C GLU A 188 36.02 25.81 17.49
N GLY A 189 36.57 26.67 16.61
CA GLY A 189 37.90 26.57 15.96
C GLY A 189 37.84 26.06 14.51
N ASP A 190 38.52 26.59 13.51
CA ASP A 190 39.57 27.59 13.37
C ASP A 190 39.60 28.02 11.88
N ALA A 191 40.03 29.25 11.60
CA ALA A 191 40.03 29.84 10.27
C ALA A 191 41.34 29.54 9.53
N THR A 192 41.29 29.12 8.26
CA THR A 192 42.38 29.38 7.30
C THR A 192 41.84 29.45 5.87
N THR A 193 42.08 30.60 5.25
CA THR A 193 41.88 31.01 3.85
C THR A 193 42.82 30.31 2.87
N THR A 194 42.38 29.99 1.63
CA THR A 194 43.02 30.45 0.37
C THR A 194 42.29 30.04 -0.93
N SER A 195 42.16 31.03 -1.83
CA SER A 195 42.22 31.03 -3.32
C SER A 195 41.18 30.32 -4.21
N THR A 196 40.31 31.16 -4.78
CA THR A 196 40.00 31.40 -6.21
C THR A 196 40.58 30.45 -7.28
N GLU A 197 39.71 29.95 -8.16
CA GLU A 197 39.93 29.86 -9.62
C GLU A 197 38.58 29.79 -10.37
N GLU A 198 38.36 30.73 -11.30
CA GLU A 198 37.30 30.74 -12.31
C GLU A 198 37.76 29.90 -13.52
N GLY A 199 36.84 29.21 -14.21
CA GLY A 199 37.18 28.60 -15.51
C GLY A 199 36.18 27.61 -16.11
N ASP A 200 35.30 28.17 -16.94
CA ASP A 200 34.84 27.63 -18.23
C ASP A 200 33.68 26.64 -18.37
N ALA A 201 32.80 27.04 -19.28
CA ALA A 201 31.55 26.39 -19.64
C ALA A 201 31.78 25.19 -20.57
N LYS A 202 31.06 24.10 -20.29
CA LYS A 202 30.67 23.15 -21.33
C LYS A 202 29.24 22.66 -21.09
N ALA A 203 28.32 23.30 -21.80
CA ALA A 203 26.94 22.87 -21.93
C ALA A 203 26.92 21.46 -22.55
N THR A 204 26.68 20.46 -21.71
CA THR A 204 26.27 19.14 -22.17
C THR A 204 24.75 19.10 -22.06
N THR A 205 24.11 19.37 -23.19
CA THR A 205 22.68 19.21 -23.41
C THR A 205 22.31 17.74 -23.22
N THR A 206 21.95 17.35 -22.01
CA THR A 206 21.18 16.12 -21.78
C THR A 206 19.74 16.44 -22.12
N THR A 207 19.31 16.01 -23.30
CA THR A 207 17.91 16.04 -23.72
C THR A 207 17.11 15.06 -22.87
N SER A 208 16.63 15.54 -21.72
CA SER A 208 15.68 14.84 -20.85
C SER A 208 14.31 14.87 -21.53
N THR A 209 13.96 13.82 -22.28
CA THR A 209 12.59 13.62 -22.75
C THR A 209 11.69 13.51 -21.52
N THR A 210 10.88 14.53 -21.26
CA THR A 210 10.02 14.61 -20.06
C THR A 210 8.75 13.82 -20.34
N THR A 211 8.74 12.53 -20.03
CA THR A 211 7.52 11.72 -20.01
C THR A 211 6.71 12.11 -18.77
N THR A 212 5.51 12.64 -18.97
CA THR A 212 4.60 13.02 -17.87
C THR A 212 3.74 11.82 -17.55
N THR A 213 3.97 11.19 -16.39
CA THR A 213 3.12 10.09 -15.91
C THR A 213 1.89 10.65 -15.19
N ILE A 214 0.72 10.20 -15.58
CA ILE A 214 -0.56 10.57 -14.96
C ILE A 214 -0.81 9.65 -13.77
N VAL A 215 -1.24 10.20 -12.64
CA VAL A 215 -1.60 9.41 -11.45
C VAL A 215 -3.07 9.68 -11.12
N ASP A 216 -3.86 8.61 -11.12
CA ASP A 216 -5.27 8.63 -10.72
C ASP A 216 -5.43 7.91 -9.38
N THR A 217 -6.02 8.60 -8.42
CA THR A 217 -6.33 8.09 -7.07
C THR A 217 -7.83 7.83 -6.88
N THR A 218 -8.67 8.25 -7.82
CA THR A 218 -10.12 8.33 -7.63
C THR A 218 -10.86 7.09 -8.13
N SER A 219 -10.43 6.51 -9.25
CA SER A 219 -11.19 5.44 -9.91
C SER A 219 -11.02 4.07 -9.26
N LEU A 220 -9.85 3.78 -8.69
CA LEU A 220 -9.50 2.41 -8.29
C LEU A 220 -10.30 1.92 -7.07
N PHE A 221 -10.47 2.78 -6.07
CA PHE A 221 -11.15 2.42 -4.82
C PHE A 221 -12.60 1.93 -5.02
N PRO A 222 -13.50 2.68 -5.69
CA PRO A 222 -14.88 2.22 -5.87
C PRO A 222 -14.96 0.91 -6.67
N ILE A 223 -14.08 0.72 -7.65
CA ILE A 223 -14.03 -0.51 -8.47
C ILE A 223 -13.64 -1.71 -7.60
N LEU A 224 -12.52 -1.62 -6.87
CA LEU A 224 -12.07 -2.73 -6.02
C LEU A 224 -13.03 -3.00 -4.85
N ALA A 225 -13.64 -1.96 -4.28
CA ALA A 225 -14.67 -2.12 -3.26
C ALA A 225 -15.85 -2.93 -3.80
N GLU A 226 -16.38 -2.59 -4.98
CA GLU A 226 -17.48 -3.32 -5.62
C GLU A 226 -17.09 -4.76 -5.97
N CYS A 227 -15.88 -5.00 -6.49
CA CYS A 227 -15.40 -6.35 -6.74
C CYS A 227 -15.39 -7.22 -5.46
N ARG A 228 -15.00 -6.65 -4.32
CA ARG A 228 -14.99 -7.35 -3.02
C ARG A 228 -16.40 -7.59 -2.46
N VAL A 229 -17.43 -6.91 -2.95
CA VAL A 229 -18.83 -7.18 -2.56
C VAL A 229 -19.30 -8.52 -3.11
N HIS A 230 -18.89 -8.88 -4.33
CA HIS A 230 -19.33 -10.11 -5.01
C HIS A 230 -18.31 -11.24 -4.86
N LYS A 231 -18.66 -12.27 -4.09
CA LYS A 231 -17.72 -13.34 -3.72
C LYS A 231 -17.66 -14.42 -4.80
N SER A 232 -16.45 -14.73 -5.25
CA SER A 232 -16.17 -15.89 -6.12
C SER A 232 -16.51 -17.21 -5.42
N GLN A 233 -16.61 -18.31 -6.19
CA GLN A 233 -16.87 -19.64 -5.62
C GLN A 233 -15.77 -20.09 -4.65
N ALA A 234 -14.51 -19.75 -4.94
CA ALA A 234 -13.36 -20.06 -4.09
C ALA A 234 -13.43 -19.31 -2.75
N GLU A 235 -13.76 -18.01 -2.77
CA GLU A 235 -13.95 -17.23 -1.54
C GLU A 235 -15.14 -17.74 -0.72
N GLN A 236 -16.26 -18.06 -1.37
CA GLN A 236 -17.41 -18.65 -0.69
C GLN A 236 -17.07 -19.99 -0.03
N TYR A 237 -16.25 -20.82 -0.67
CA TYR A 237 -15.77 -22.07 -0.09
C TYR A 237 -14.96 -21.81 1.18
N LEU A 238 -13.99 -20.88 1.12
CA LEU A 238 -13.21 -20.49 2.29
C LEU A 238 -14.10 -19.94 3.42
N MET A 239 -15.07 -19.08 3.11
CA MET A 239 -16.02 -18.55 4.09
C MET A 239 -16.87 -19.64 4.75
N ARG A 240 -17.33 -20.65 3.98
CA ARG A 240 -18.06 -21.81 4.53
C ARG A 240 -17.18 -22.59 5.51
N HIS A 241 -15.92 -22.84 5.14
CA HIS A 241 -14.97 -23.55 5.99
C HIS A 241 -14.70 -22.80 7.31
N VAL A 242 -14.44 -21.49 7.23
CA VAL A 242 -14.28 -20.65 8.44
C VAL A 242 -15.53 -20.67 9.31
N THR A 243 -16.72 -20.62 8.69
CA THR A 243 -18.01 -20.69 9.41
C THR A 243 -18.21 -22.03 10.11
N GLU A 244 -17.80 -23.13 9.48
CA GLU A 244 -17.85 -24.47 10.08
C GLU A 244 -16.98 -24.56 11.33
N ILE A 245 -15.70 -24.14 11.23
CA ILE A 245 -14.75 -24.15 12.35
C ILE A 245 -15.27 -23.26 13.50
N THR A 246 -15.70 -22.04 13.19
CA THR A 246 -16.20 -21.10 14.20
C THR A 246 -17.50 -21.59 14.84
N SER A 247 -18.38 -22.27 14.09
CA SER A 247 -19.59 -22.90 14.65
C SER A 247 -19.24 -24.03 15.63
N TRP A 248 -18.23 -24.84 15.31
CA TRP A 248 -17.74 -25.88 16.23
C TRP A 248 -17.11 -25.27 17.48
N ALA A 249 -16.32 -24.22 17.33
CA ALA A 249 -15.75 -23.49 18.46
C ALA A 249 -16.84 -22.91 19.38
N HIS A 250 -17.88 -22.27 18.82
CA HIS A 250 -19.03 -21.80 19.59
C HIS A 250 -19.76 -22.94 20.32
N ALA A 251 -20.02 -24.07 19.66
CA ALA A 251 -20.64 -25.23 20.29
C ALA A 251 -19.78 -25.78 21.45
N TYR A 252 -18.45 -25.77 21.28
CA TYR A 252 -17.51 -26.17 22.31
C TYR A 252 -17.53 -25.21 23.52
N VAL A 253 -17.56 -23.90 23.28
CA VAL A 253 -17.70 -22.89 24.33
C VAL A 253 -19.01 -23.06 25.11
N MET A 254 -20.15 -23.24 24.42
CA MET A 254 -21.45 -23.42 25.06
C MET A 254 -21.50 -24.66 25.97
N ARG A 255 -20.86 -25.76 25.54
CA ARG A 255 -20.77 -27.00 26.36
C ARG A 255 -19.91 -26.84 27.62
N ASN A 256 -18.97 -25.90 27.60
CA ASN A 256 -18.02 -25.67 28.70
C ASN A 256 -18.37 -24.43 29.54
N CYS A 257 -19.47 -23.73 29.23
CA CYS A 257 -19.92 -22.59 29.99
C CYS A 257 -20.56 -23.05 31.30
N THR A 258 -19.93 -22.69 32.43
CA THR A 258 -20.39 -23.05 33.78
C THR A 258 -20.37 -21.82 34.68
N PRO A 259 -21.25 -21.72 35.69
CA PRO A 259 -21.18 -20.66 36.69
C PRO A 259 -19.78 -20.54 37.28
N GLN A 260 -19.38 -19.31 37.64
CA GLN A 260 -18.05 -18.95 38.16
C GLN A 260 -16.89 -18.98 37.14
N ARG A 261 -17.13 -19.30 35.86
CA ARG A 261 -16.15 -19.00 34.81
C ARG A 261 -16.19 -17.53 34.43
N MET A 262 -15.01 -16.98 34.14
CA MET A 262 -14.86 -15.62 33.62
C MET A 262 -14.96 -15.60 32.10
N GLU A 263 -15.42 -14.49 31.53
CA GLU A 263 -15.64 -14.34 30.08
C GLU A 263 -14.37 -14.63 29.26
N TYR A 264 -13.21 -14.15 29.70
CA TYR A 264 -11.92 -14.41 29.03
C TYR A 264 -11.54 -15.90 29.00
N GLN A 265 -12.02 -16.71 29.95
CA GLN A 265 -11.76 -18.14 29.95
C GLN A 265 -12.56 -18.83 28.85
N LEU A 266 -13.77 -18.34 28.55
CA LEU A 266 -14.57 -18.82 27.43
C LEU A 266 -13.98 -18.34 26.11
N GLU A 267 -13.49 -17.10 26.04
CA GLU A 267 -12.75 -16.59 24.89
C GLU A 267 -11.50 -17.45 24.59
N SER A 268 -10.75 -17.85 25.61
CA SER A 268 -9.58 -18.73 25.45
C SER A 268 -9.93 -20.14 24.99
N LEU A 269 -11.17 -20.61 25.16
CA LEU A 269 -11.63 -21.89 24.57
C LEU A 269 -12.07 -21.73 23.11
N PHE A 270 -12.39 -20.50 22.70
CA PHE A 270 -12.80 -20.19 21.34
C PHE A 270 -11.60 -20.01 20.40
N ARG A 271 -10.56 -19.32 20.87
CA ARG A 271 -9.31 -19.05 20.15
C ARG A 271 -8.48 -20.31 19.95
#